data_AF-A0A6J1CCN3-F1
#
_entry.id   AF-A0A6J1CCN3-F1
#
_cell.length_a   1.000
_cell.length_b   1.000
_cell.length_c   1.000
_cell.angle_alpha   90.00
_cell.angle_beta   90.00
_cell.angle_gamma   90.00
#
_symmetry.space_group_name_H-M   'P 1'
#
loop_
_entity.id
_entity.type
_entity.pdbx_description
1 polymer ?
#
loop_
_entity_poly.entity_id
_entity_poly.type
_entity_poly.pdbx_seq_one_letter_code
_entity_poly.pdbx_strand_id
1 'polypeptide(L)'
;MILDMPSPPPPLPPPHPISNLTHLNKSTPLPDFWLAALSLFVFFSSSSKSFKFPLLPFQFNPHRRFLKIPSMSLSHPHPKTRLDNHHFASPQSLSDWLGPRLPSDSFASWGVKPGTKNVHNLWLEISEGETSLADSNPPIRTVQVVSLRILDKHNRVLVESHQELSDGTLRNRNRPLSEKMKPNETPESAVYRAVKEELGSIIGDLDCCEIVRIVPNSYKMKIEERNSVSYPGLPACYVLHSMDVWVEGLPDEEFCTVEEEEYEKSEETEIAHKAAVSVKKHFWKWVSADSVDS
;
A
#
# COMPACT_ATOMS: atom_id res chain seq x y z
N MET A 1 80.35 23.08 -14.73
CA MET A 1 79.14 22.29 -14.40
C MET A 1 79.08 22.13 -12.90
N ILE A 2 78.27 22.95 -12.24
CA ILE A 2 77.82 22.78 -10.86
C ILE A 2 76.33 23.12 -10.94
N LEU A 3 75.48 22.10 -10.84
CA LEU A 3 74.03 22.23 -10.88
C LEU A 3 73.56 22.57 -9.47
N ASP A 4 72.84 23.68 -9.37
CA ASP A 4 72.20 24.18 -8.16
C ASP A 4 71.03 23.26 -7.78
N MET A 5 71.03 22.75 -6.55
CA MET A 5 70.00 21.84 -6.02
C MET A 5 69.07 22.65 -5.11
N PRO A 6 67.73 22.64 -5.34
CA PRO A 6 66.81 23.39 -4.51
C PRO A 6 66.65 22.79 -3.12
N SER A 7 66.56 23.66 -2.11
CA SER A 7 66.43 23.32 -0.69
C SER A 7 65.09 22.61 -0.38
N PRO A 8 65.05 21.70 0.60
CA PRO A 8 63.83 20.99 0.97
C PRO A 8 62.81 21.90 1.70
N PRO A 9 61.50 21.65 1.55
CA PRO A 9 60.46 22.43 2.21
C PRO A 9 60.41 22.16 3.72
N PRO A 10 59.89 23.12 4.52
CA PRO A 10 59.79 22.99 5.97
C PRO A 10 58.78 21.91 6.40
N PRO A 11 58.94 21.32 7.61
CA PRO A 11 58.08 20.26 8.10
C PRO A 11 56.65 20.76 8.39
N LEU A 12 55.66 19.93 8.04
CA LEU A 12 54.24 20.19 8.30
C LEU A 12 53.94 20.18 9.82
N PRO A 13 53.00 21.04 10.28
CA PRO A 13 52.54 21.03 11.66
C PRO A 13 51.74 19.75 12.00
N PRO A 14 51.71 19.33 13.29
CA PRO A 14 51.02 18.13 13.72
C PRO A 14 49.48 18.24 13.55
N PRO A 15 48.77 17.12 13.31
CA PRO A 15 47.34 17.15 13.09
C PRO A 15 46.59 17.55 14.37
N HIS A 16 45.71 18.56 14.25
CA HIS A 16 44.78 18.94 15.31
C HIS A 16 43.69 17.86 15.51
N PRO A 17 43.16 17.68 16.74
CA PRO A 17 42.09 16.72 16.98
C PRO A 17 40.82 17.15 16.23
N ILE A 18 40.29 16.27 15.39
CA ILE A 18 38.99 16.47 14.71
C ILE A 18 37.89 16.27 15.76
N SER A 19 37.54 17.33 16.47
CA SER A 19 36.27 17.43 17.19
C SER A 19 35.31 18.24 16.31
N ASN A 20 34.64 17.56 15.36
CA ASN A 20 33.46 18.07 14.65
C ASN A 20 32.81 16.91 13.87
N LEU A 21 31.96 16.14 14.56
CA LEU A 21 31.04 15.19 13.95
C LEU A 21 29.61 15.60 14.32
N THR A 22 29.28 16.84 13.99
CA THR A 22 27.93 17.43 14.06
C THR A 22 27.65 18.16 12.77
N HIS A 23 27.73 17.46 11.63
CA HIS A 23 27.22 17.96 10.36
C HIS A 23 27.00 16.83 9.35
N LEU A 24 26.21 15.82 9.69
CA LEU A 24 25.54 14.98 8.71
C LEU A 24 24.11 14.73 9.18
N ASN A 25 23.17 14.75 8.24
CA ASN A 25 21.71 14.72 8.40
C ASN A 25 21.04 16.09 8.63
N LYS A 26 21.30 17.02 7.71
CA LYS A 26 20.22 17.87 7.20
C LYS A 26 19.68 17.23 5.92
N SER A 27 18.99 16.10 6.05
CA SER A 27 18.12 15.62 4.98
C SER A 27 16.91 16.54 4.94
N THR A 28 16.84 17.36 3.91
CA THR A 28 15.59 18.00 3.50
C THR A 28 14.48 16.94 3.42
N PRO A 29 13.27 17.19 3.94
CA PRO A 29 12.17 16.24 3.81
C PRO A 29 11.79 16.22 2.32
N LEU A 30 12.20 15.16 1.63
CA LEU A 30 11.60 14.80 0.35
C LEU A 30 10.12 14.50 0.63
N PRO A 31 9.20 14.89 -0.27
CA PRO A 31 7.80 14.67 -0.02
C PRO A 31 7.48 13.17 -0.04
N ASP A 32 7.04 12.66 1.12
CA ASP A 32 6.63 11.28 1.38
C ASP A 32 5.34 10.93 0.59
N PHE A 33 5.46 10.65 -0.70
CA PHE A 33 4.27 10.57 -1.56
C PHE A 33 3.54 9.23 -1.62
N TRP A 34 4.09 8.12 -1.11
CA TRP A 34 3.60 6.86 -1.68
C TRP A 34 2.47 6.12 -0.98
N LEU A 35 2.18 6.24 0.32
CA LEU A 35 1.00 5.55 0.87
C LEU A 35 0.62 6.01 2.29
N ALA A 36 0.06 7.20 2.48
CA ALA A 36 -0.63 7.47 3.75
C ALA A 36 -2.01 6.78 3.70
N ALA A 37 -2.13 5.58 4.26
CA ALA A 37 -3.35 4.79 4.50
C ALA A 37 -4.29 4.50 3.32
N LEU A 38 -4.45 3.22 3.04
CA LEU A 38 -5.49 2.68 2.18
C LEU A 38 -6.83 2.72 2.91
N SER A 39 -7.88 3.08 2.17
CA SER A 39 -9.24 2.98 2.68
C SER A 39 -9.43 1.55 3.17
N LEU A 40 -9.78 1.40 4.44
CA LEU A 40 -10.58 0.24 4.82
C LEU A 40 -11.96 0.71 4.45
N PHE A 41 -12.68 0.05 3.55
CA PHE A 41 -14.10 -0.29 3.69
C PHE A 41 -14.65 -0.67 2.33
N VAL A 42 -14.57 -1.95 1.93
CA VAL A 42 -15.57 -2.51 1.01
C VAL A 42 -15.96 -3.94 1.37
N PHE A 43 -17.06 -4.04 2.11
CA PHE A 43 -17.71 -5.30 2.42
C PHE A 43 -18.84 -5.60 1.44
N PHE A 44 -18.55 -6.37 0.39
CA PHE A 44 -19.61 -7.04 -0.36
C PHE A 44 -19.96 -8.36 0.33
N SER A 45 -21.23 -8.50 0.73
CA SER A 45 -21.86 -9.80 0.88
C SER A 45 -22.02 -10.39 -0.52
N SER A 46 -21.23 -11.42 -0.85
CA SER A 46 -21.40 -12.17 -2.09
C SER A 46 -22.73 -12.92 -2.05
N SER A 47 -23.82 -12.25 -2.46
CA SER A 47 -24.98 -12.96 -2.97
C SER A 47 -24.53 -13.64 -4.25
N SER A 48 -24.33 -14.96 -4.18
CA SER A 48 -23.90 -15.79 -5.29
C SER A 48 -24.96 -15.78 -6.40
N LYS A 49 -24.92 -14.77 -7.27
CA LYS A 49 -25.45 -14.88 -8.62
C LYS A 49 -24.31 -15.40 -9.49
N SER A 50 -24.41 -16.67 -9.85
CA SER A 50 -23.47 -17.36 -10.72
C SER A 50 -23.37 -16.62 -12.06
N PHE A 51 -22.34 -15.80 -12.23
CA PHE A 51 -21.98 -15.24 -13.53
C PHE A 51 -21.10 -16.25 -14.26
N LYS A 52 -21.68 -16.87 -15.29
CA LYS A 52 -20.99 -17.78 -16.18
C LYS A 52 -20.20 -16.95 -17.19
N PHE A 53 -18.89 -16.90 -17.03
CA PHE A 53 -18.00 -16.43 -18.09
C PHE A 53 -17.98 -17.46 -19.23
N PRO A 54 -18.15 -17.06 -20.50
CA PRO A 54 -17.93 -17.96 -21.62
C PRO A 54 -16.42 -18.21 -21.78
N LEU A 55 -16.00 -19.43 -21.44
CA LEU A 55 -14.69 -19.98 -21.76
C LEU A 55 -14.52 -20.07 -23.29
N LEU A 56 -13.63 -19.25 -23.85
CA LEU A 56 -13.07 -19.47 -25.19
C LEU A 56 -11.83 -20.37 -25.08
N PRO A 57 -11.68 -21.42 -25.92
CA PRO A 57 -10.54 -22.32 -25.85
C PRO A 57 -9.37 -21.77 -26.68
N PHE A 58 -8.35 -21.24 -26.01
CA PHE A 58 -7.05 -21.05 -26.63
C PHE A 58 -6.20 -22.32 -26.47
N GLN A 59 -6.07 -23.05 -27.57
CA GLN A 59 -5.16 -24.18 -27.69
C GLN A 59 -3.72 -23.67 -27.78
N PHE A 60 -2.91 -23.90 -26.75
CA PHE A 60 -1.45 -23.80 -26.86
C PHE A 60 -0.84 -25.20 -26.91
N ASN A 61 -0.32 -25.55 -28.08
CA ASN A 61 0.58 -26.68 -28.30
C ASN A 61 1.95 -26.40 -27.66
N PRO A 62 2.56 -27.38 -26.96
CA PRO A 62 4.01 -27.39 -26.83
C PRO A 62 4.59 -28.73 -27.31
N HIS A 63 4.99 -28.78 -28.58
CA HIS A 63 6.02 -29.70 -29.04
C HIS A 63 7.38 -28.98 -29.00
N ARG A 64 8.20 -29.23 -27.98
CA ARG A 64 9.67 -29.25 -28.15
C ARG A 64 10.37 -30.02 -27.05
N ARG A 65 11.32 -30.84 -27.51
CA ARG A 65 12.03 -31.88 -26.79
C ARG A 65 13.18 -31.32 -25.93
N PHE A 66 13.33 -31.93 -24.76
CA PHE A 66 14.57 -32.33 -24.06
C PHE A 66 15.88 -31.58 -24.36
N LEU A 67 16.44 -30.98 -23.30
CA LEU A 67 17.85 -31.17 -22.94
C LEU A 67 17.95 -31.42 -21.42
N LYS A 68 18.69 -32.47 -21.08
CA LYS A 68 18.86 -33.10 -19.77
C LYS A 68 20.33 -32.95 -19.39
N ILE A 69 20.66 -32.20 -18.33
CA ILE A 69 22.01 -32.10 -17.74
C ILE A 69 21.84 -31.97 -16.20
N PRO A 70 22.73 -32.54 -15.37
CA PRO A 70 22.36 -33.26 -14.16
C PRO A 70 22.45 -32.49 -12.84
N SER A 71 21.70 -33.06 -11.89
CA SER A 71 21.81 -32.99 -10.42
C SER A 71 23.22 -32.66 -9.91
N MET A 72 23.32 -31.60 -9.12
CA MET A 72 24.27 -31.50 -8.01
C MET A 72 23.51 -31.06 -6.76
N SER A 73 23.50 -31.95 -5.77
CA SER A 73 22.96 -31.76 -4.43
C SER A 73 23.77 -30.71 -3.67
N LEU A 74 23.13 -29.60 -3.32
CA LEU A 74 23.58 -28.77 -2.21
C LEU A 74 22.43 -28.64 -1.22
N SER A 75 22.43 -29.54 -0.24
CA SER A 75 21.62 -29.46 0.95
C SER A 75 22.02 -28.22 1.75
N HIS A 76 21.24 -27.15 1.62
CA HIS A 76 21.14 -26.11 2.64
C HIS A 76 19.74 -26.20 3.25
N PRO A 77 19.62 -26.34 4.58
CA PRO A 77 18.31 -26.27 5.22
C PRO A 77 17.87 -24.81 5.16
N HIS A 78 17.08 -24.46 4.14
CA HIS A 78 16.24 -23.26 4.26
C HIS A 78 15.34 -23.48 5.47
N PRO A 79 15.36 -22.58 6.48
CA PRO A 79 14.28 -22.56 7.43
C PRO A 79 13.03 -22.30 6.60
N LYS A 80 12.11 -23.25 6.62
CA LYS A 80 10.72 -22.96 6.28
C LYS A 80 10.28 -21.93 7.31
N THR A 81 10.41 -20.64 7.00
CA THR A 81 9.60 -19.62 7.64
C THR A 81 8.18 -20.06 7.37
N ARG A 82 7.57 -20.72 8.38
CA ARG A 82 6.11 -20.83 8.41
C ARG A 82 5.64 -19.39 8.25
N LEU A 83 4.84 -19.15 7.23
CA LEU A 83 3.93 -18.02 7.25
C LEU A 83 2.96 -18.38 8.39
N ASP A 84 3.35 -18.08 9.63
CA ASP A 84 2.52 -18.29 10.80
C ASP A 84 1.38 -17.27 10.65
N ASN A 85 0.30 -17.71 9.99
CA ASN A 85 -0.95 -16.97 9.97
C ASN A 85 -1.48 -16.96 11.41
N HIS A 86 -1.06 -15.96 12.17
CA HIS A 86 -1.59 -15.71 13.51
C HIS A 86 -3.07 -15.37 13.40
N HIS A 87 -3.90 -16.34 13.75
CA HIS A 87 -5.33 -16.15 13.86
C HIS A 87 -5.67 -15.71 15.28
N PHE A 88 -6.16 -14.48 15.42
CA PHE A 88 -6.58 -13.92 16.70
C PHE A 88 -8.09 -14.10 16.89
N ALA A 89 -8.51 -14.74 17.97
CA ALA A 89 -9.93 -15.04 18.20
C ALA A 89 -10.76 -13.80 18.56
N SER A 90 -10.11 -12.73 19.04
CA SER A 90 -10.76 -11.47 19.39
C SER A 90 -9.80 -10.28 19.32
N PRO A 91 -10.31 -9.03 19.23
CA PRO A 91 -9.49 -7.83 19.33
C PRO A 91 -8.65 -7.80 20.61
N GLN A 92 -9.18 -8.32 21.73
CA GLN A 92 -8.45 -8.38 22.99
C GLN A 92 -7.23 -9.32 22.89
N SER A 93 -7.39 -10.51 22.29
CA SER A 93 -6.27 -11.44 22.11
C SER A 93 -5.16 -10.86 21.22
N LEU A 94 -5.52 -10.06 20.22
CA LEU A 94 -4.55 -9.30 19.41
C LEU A 94 -3.86 -8.23 20.25
N SER A 95 -4.62 -7.47 21.05
CA SER A 95 -4.09 -6.44 21.95
C SER A 95 -3.06 -7.01 22.93
N ASP A 96 -3.40 -8.13 23.59
CA ASP A 96 -2.53 -8.81 24.56
C ASP A 96 -1.23 -9.31 23.90
N TRP A 97 -1.29 -9.72 22.64
CA TRP A 97 -0.12 -10.14 21.88
C TRP A 97 0.76 -8.96 21.44
N LEU A 98 0.16 -7.84 21.04
CA LEU A 98 0.87 -6.63 20.60
C LEU A 98 1.49 -5.83 21.76
N GLY A 99 0.80 -5.75 22.90
CA GLY A 99 1.17 -4.94 24.06
C GLY A 99 2.65 -5.06 24.49
N PRO A 100 3.19 -6.28 24.70
CA PRO A 100 4.59 -6.45 25.10
C PRO A 100 5.59 -6.26 23.94
N ARG A 101 5.14 -6.11 22.69
CA ARG A 101 5.98 -6.08 21.48
C ARG A 101 6.07 -4.70 20.81
N LEU A 102 5.19 -3.77 21.18
CA LEU A 102 5.14 -2.41 20.62
C LEU A 102 5.51 -1.35 21.67
N PRO A 103 6.06 -0.19 21.27
CA PRO A 103 6.28 0.93 22.19
C PRO A 103 4.96 1.40 22.81
N SER A 104 4.87 1.43 24.15
CA SER A 104 3.63 1.68 24.88
C SER A 104 2.96 3.01 24.49
N ASP A 105 3.73 4.10 24.37
CA ASP A 105 3.20 5.42 23.98
C ASP A 105 2.58 5.41 22.58
N SER A 106 3.20 4.67 21.64
CA SER A 106 2.71 4.56 20.27
C SER A 106 1.45 3.70 20.21
N PHE A 107 1.44 2.56 20.89
CA PHE A 107 0.30 1.65 20.93
C PHE A 107 -0.92 2.29 21.63
N ALA A 108 -0.70 3.02 22.73
CA ALA A 108 -1.76 3.75 23.44
C ALA A 108 -2.40 4.86 22.59
N SER A 109 -1.74 5.34 21.53
CA SER A 109 -2.28 6.38 20.66
C SER A 109 -3.35 5.88 19.67
N TRP A 110 -3.47 4.56 19.48
CA TRP A 110 -4.35 3.94 18.49
C TRP A 110 -5.84 4.18 18.82
N GLY A 111 -6.57 4.80 17.90
CA GLY A 111 -7.99 5.15 18.11
C GLY A 111 -8.21 6.35 19.03
N VAL A 112 -7.14 6.95 19.57
CA VAL A 112 -7.19 8.16 20.40
C VAL A 112 -6.68 9.36 19.63
N LYS A 113 -5.55 9.21 18.92
CA LYS A 113 -4.97 10.27 18.09
C LYS A 113 -5.72 10.36 16.76
N PRO A 114 -6.11 11.56 16.29
CA PRO A 114 -6.77 11.74 15.00
C PRO A 114 -6.02 11.05 13.84
N GLY A 115 -6.78 10.38 12.98
CA GLY A 115 -6.25 9.67 11.81
C GLY A 115 -5.56 8.33 12.10
N THR A 116 -5.52 7.88 13.36
CA THR A 116 -5.08 6.52 13.74
C THR A 116 -6.26 5.56 13.78
N LYS A 117 -5.99 4.30 13.45
CA LYS A 117 -6.94 3.20 13.60
C LYS A 117 -6.76 2.55 14.97
N ASN A 118 -7.79 1.89 15.47
CA ASN A 118 -7.75 1.17 16.75
C ASN A 118 -7.40 -0.33 16.56
N VAL A 119 -7.18 -1.06 17.65
CA VAL A 119 -6.88 -2.52 17.61
C VAL A 119 -7.97 -3.32 16.91
N HIS A 120 -9.23 -2.89 17.02
CA HIS A 120 -10.35 -3.56 16.38
C HIS A 120 -10.24 -3.52 14.85
N ASN A 121 -9.85 -2.37 14.27
CA ASN A 121 -9.59 -2.25 12.83
C ASN A 121 -8.51 -3.24 12.36
N LEU A 122 -7.41 -3.36 13.11
CA LEU A 122 -6.32 -4.27 12.74
C LEU A 122 -6.75 -5.72 12.85
N TRP A 123 -7.55 -6.05 13.86
CA TRP A 123 -8.11 -7.39 14.03
C TRP A 123 -9.01 -7.77 12.84
N LEU A 124 -9.89 -6.86 12.39
CA LEU A 124 -10.71 -7.07 11.19
C LEU A 124 -9.84 -7.32 9.95
N GLU A 125 -8.88 -6.44 9.68
CA GLU A 125 -7.92 -6.56 8.56
C GLU A 125 -7.23 -7.93 8.53
N ILE A 126 -6.83 -8.46 9.70
CA ILE A 126 -6.18 -9.78 9.81
C ILE A 126 -7.20 -10.91 9.64
N SER A 127 -8.37 -10.80 10.27
CA SER A 127 -9.42 -11.84 10.22
C SER A 127 -9.96 -12.05 8.81
N GLU A 128 -9.98 -10.98 8.02
CA GLU A 128 -10.42 -10.98 6.62
C GLU A 128 -9.27 -11.32 5.67
N GLY A 129 -8.04 -11.44 6.16
CA GLY A 129 -6.86 -11.79 5.37
C GLY A 129 -6.32 -10.65 4.49
N GLU A 130 -6.79 -9.42 4.66
CA GLU A 130 -6.26 -8.23 3.99
C GLU A 130 -4.86 -7.85 4.48
N THR A 131 -4.50 -8.32 5.67
CA THR A 131 -3.23 -8.03 6.33
C THR A 131 -2.71 -9.27 7.04
N SER A 132 -1.39 -9.42 7.08
CA SER A 132 -0.72 -10.43 7.91
C SER A 132 0.29 -9.77 8.87
N LEU A 133 0.56 -10.44 9.99
CA LEU A 133 1.59 -10.04 10.94
C LEU A 133 2.68 -11.11 10.97
N ALA A 134 3.93 -10.72 10.73
CA ALA A 134 5.08 -11.57 10.95
C ALA A 134 5.45 -11.57 12.44
N ASP A 135 5.68 -12.75 13.03
CA ASP A 135 6.14 -12.92 14.42
C ASP A 135 7.60 -12.48 14.57
N SER A 136 7.77 -11.17 14.61
CA SER A 136 9.03 -10.46 14.79
C SER A 136 8.87 -9.49 15.96
N ASN A 137 9.97 -8.88 16.40
CA ASN A 137 9.94 -7.93 17.50
C ASN A 137 10.64 -6.62 17.11
N PRO A 138 9.89 -5.55 16.77
CA PRO A 138 8.42 -5.48 16.71
C PRO A 138 7.84 -6.28 15.53
N PRO A 139 6.56 -6.71 15.59
CA PRO A 139 5.86 -7.38 14.50
C PRO A 139 5.82 -6.53 13.23
N ILE A 140 5.92 -7.16 12.06
CA ILE A 140 5.83 -6.48 10.76
C ILE A 140 4.46 -6.77 10.13
N ARG A 141 3.74 -5.70 9.81
CA ARG A 141 2.43 -5.75 9.14
C ARG A 141 2.59 -5.77 7.62
N THR A 142 2.21 -6.85 6.96
CA THR A 142 2.28 -6.95 5.49
C THR A 142 0.93 -6.68 4.86
N VAL A 143 0.90 -5.82 3.83
CA VAL A 143 -0.31 -5.47 3.07
C VAL A 143 -0.04 -5.53 1.58
N GLN A 144 -0.95 -6.18 0.85
CA GLN A 144 -0.98 -6.19 -0.61
C GLN A 144 -1.83 -5.01 -1.11
N VAL A 145 -1.32 -4.25 -2.06
CA VAL A 145 -1.92 -2.97 -2.47
C VAL A 145 -1.88 -2.83 -3.97
N VAL A 146 -3.01 -2.51 -4.59
CA VAL A 146 -3.05 -2.05 -5.98
C VAL A 146 -2.92 -0.52 -6.01
N SER A 147 -2.11 0.01 -6.91
CA SER A 147 -1.91 1.46 -7.11
C SER A 147 -2.10 1.81 -8.59
N LEU A 148 -3.09 2.64 -8.89
CA LEU A 148 -3.53 2.93 -10.25
C LEU A 148 -3.10 4.33 -10.68
N ARG A 149 -2.21 4.41 -11.67
CA ARG A 149 -1.96 5.66 -12.39
C ARG A 149 -3.04 5.80 -13.47
N ILE A 150 -4.14 6.45 -13.12
CA ILE A 150 -5.23 6.73 -14.06
C ILE A 150 -4.79 7.91 -14.93
N LEU A 151 -4.66 7.66 -16.24
CA LEU A 151 -4.16 8.61 -17.23
C LEU A 151 -5.31 9.29 -17.97
N ASP A 152 -5.10 10.54 -18.36
CA ASP A 152 -5.96 11.27 -19.28
C ASP A 152 -5.29 11.62 -20.61
N LYS A 153 -6.07 12.16 -21.54
CA LYS A 153 -5.62 12.57 -22.88
C LYS A 153 -4.56 13.69 -22.87
N HIS A 154 -4.40 14.37 -21.74
CA HIS A 154 -3.45 15.47 -21.53
C HIS A 154 -2.18 15.02 -20.79
N ASN A 155 -1.96 13.70 -20.66
CA ASN A 155 -0.83 13.13 -19.92
C ASN A 155 -0.80 13.59 -18.45
N ARG A 156 -1.98 13.71 -17.84
CA ARG A 156 -2.16 13.93 -16.41
C ARG A 156 -2.46 12.60 -15.72
N VAL A 157 -2.15 12.53 -14.44
CA VAL A 157 -2.48 11.41 -13.55
C VAL A 157 -3.53 11.89 -12.54
N LEU A 158 -4.57 11.07 -12.33
CA LEU A 158 -5.53 11.32 -11.26
C LEU A 158 -4.90 10.98 -9.90
N VAL A 159 -4.94 11.94 -8.98
CA VAL A 159 -4.46 11.75 -7.62
C VAL A 159 -5.55 12.06 -6.61
N GLU A 160 -5.65 11.21 -5.59
CA GLU A 160 -6.38 11.48 -4.37
C GLU A 160 -5.60 12.56 -3.60
N SER A 161 -6.12 13.77 -3.55
CA SER A 161 -5.48 14.90 -2.87
C SER A 161 -5.60 14.78 -1.35
N HIS A 162 -6.83 14.53 -0.89
CA HIS A 162 -7.18 14.35 0.51
C HIS A 162 -8.50 13.56 0.60
N GLN A 163 -8.82 13.12 1.80
CA GLN A 163 -10.07 12.43 2.11
C GLN A 163 -10.67 12.96 3.42
N GLU A 164 -11.99 12.84 3.54
CA GLU A 164 -12.76 13.12 4.74
C GLU A 164 -13.12 11.81 5.43
N LEU A 165 -12.78 11.69 6.71
CA LEU A 165 -13.08 10.52 7.54
C LEU A 165 -14.45 10.63 8.21
N SER A 166 -14.97 9.53 8.75
CA SER A 166 -16.26 9.50 9.46
C SER A 166 -16.30 10.34 10.73
N ASP A 167 -15.14 10.62 11.33
CA ASP A 167 -14.97 11.53 12.46
C ASP A 167 -14.85 13.02 12.04
N GLY A 168 -14.96 13.32 10.74
CA GLY A 168 -14.83 14.66 10.15
C GLY A 168 -13.40 15.12 9.92
N THR A 169 -12.39 14.30 10.26
CA THR A 169 -10.98 14.64 10.05
C THR A 169 -10.65 14.62 8.56
N LEU A 170 -9.99 15.67 8.09
CA LEU A 170 -9.39 15.70 6.76
C LEU A 170 -7.98 15.11 6.80
N ARG A 171 -7.68 14.23 5.84
CA ARG A 171 -6.38 13.59 5.75
C ARG A 171 -5.80 13.74 4.35
N ASN A 172 -4.65 14.40 4.26
CA ASN A 172 -3.90 14.52 3.03
C ASN A 172 -3.41 13.15 2.53
N ARG A 173 -3.38 13.00 1.20
CA ARG A 173 -3.06 11.78 0.48
C ARG A 173 -2.01 12.05 -0.58
N ASN A 174 -2.34 12.92 -1.52
CA ASN A 174 -1.53 13.33 -2.68
C ASN A 174 -0.88 12.15 -3.40
N ARG A 175 -1.66 11.12 -3.71
CA ARG A 175 -1.17 9.87 -4.32
C ARG A 175 -2.15 9.33 -5.35
N PRO A 176 -1.73 8.43 -6.24
CA PRO A 176 -2.66 7.74 -7.14
C PRO A 176 -3.69 6.91 -6.35
N LEU A 177 -4.80 6.57 -7.01
CA LEU A 177 -5.82 5.69 -6.44
C LEU A 177 -5.15 4.40 -5.97
N SER A 178 -5.19 4.15 -4.66
CA SER A 178 -4.49 3.04 -4.04
C SER A 178 -5.46 2.29 -3.14
N GLU A 179 -5.59 0.99 -3.38
CA GLU A 179 -6.58 0.17 -2.67
C GLU A 179 -5.96 -1.14 -2.17
N LYS A 180 -6.38 -1.59 -0.99
CA LYS A 180 -5.90 -2.89 -0.46
C LYS A 180 -6.45 -4.01 -1.32
N MET A 181 -5.63 -5.00 -1.61
CA MET A 181 -6.09 -6.20 -2.30
C MET A 181 -6.81 -7.13 -1.33
N LYS A 182 -7.89 -7.76 -1.81
CA LYS A 182 -8.59 -8.82 -1.08
C LYS A 182 -7.76 -10.11 -1.11
N PRO A 183 -7.96 -11.05 -0.16
CA PRO A 183 -7.25 -12.31 -0.16
C PRO A 183 -7.47 -13.08 -1.46
N ASN A 184 -6.38 -13.59 -2.05
CA ASN A 184 -6.40 -14.35 -3.30
C ASN A 184 -6.91 -13.56 -4.53
N GLU A 185 -7.01 -12.24 -4.44
CA GLU A 185 -7.36 -11.39 -5.57
C GLU A 185 -6.17 -11.19 -6.51
N THR A 186 -6.41 -11.19 -7.83
CA THR A 186 -5.36 -10.82 -8.79
C THR A 186 -5.22 -9.30 -8.87
N PRO A 187 -4.03 -8.76 -9.17
CA PRO A 187 -3.87 -7.31 -9.36
C PRO A 187 -4.86 -6.72 -10.38
N GLU A 188 -5.15 -7.43 -11.46
CA GLU A 188 -6.11 -7.01 -12.48
C GLU A 188 -7.54 -6.95 -11.95
N SER A 189 -7.98 -7.96 -11.18
CA SER A 189 -9.30 -7.93 -10.53
C SER A 189 -9.40 -6.78 -9.54
N ALA A 190 -8.33 -6.53 -8.79
CA ALA A 190 -8.25 -5.42 -7.84
C ALA A 190 -8.35 -4.06 -8.55
N VAL A 191 -7.85 -3.91 -9.78
CA VAL A 191 -8.01 -2.67 -10.57
C VAL A 191 -9.50 -2.35 -10.77
N TYR A 192 -10.27 -3.28 -11.34
CA TYR A 192 -11.68 -3.02 -11.67
C TYR A 192 -12.49 -2.76 -10.40
N ARG A 193 -12.20 -3.52 -9.34
CA ARG A 193 -12.82 -3.34 -8.04
C ARG A 193 -12.51 -1.95 -7.47
N ALA A 194 -11.24 -1.55 -7.44
CA ALA A 194 -10.83 -0.27 -6.88
C ALA A 194 -11.44 0.91 -7.66
N VAL A 195 -11.49 0.84 -9.00
CA VAL A 195 -12.18 1.88 -9.80
C VAL A 195 -13.67 1.92 -9.47
N LYS A 196 -14.34 0.77 -9.37
CA LYS A 196 -15.76 0.71 -9.04
C LYS A 196 -16.07 1.29 -7.67
N GLU A 197 -15.28 0.91 -6.67
CA GLU A 197 -15.51 1.27 -5.28
C GLU A 197 -15.24 2.77 -5.04
N GLU A 198 -14.13 3.29 -5.57
CA GLU A 198 -13.66 4.65 -5.31
C GLU A 198 -14.27 5.69 -6.26
N LEU A 199 -14.51 5.31 -7.52
CA LEU A 199 -14.98 6.22 -8.58
C LEU A 199 -16.42 5.91 -9.03
N GLY A 200 -17.05 4.86 -8.50
CA GLY A 200 -18.40 4.39 -8.86
C GLY A 200 -19.47 5.47 -8.86
N SER A 201 -19.46 6.34 -7.84
CA SER A 201 -20.46 7.40 -7.66
C SER A 201 -20.48 8.45 -8.79
N ILE A 202 -19.41 8.57 -9.57
CA ILE A 202 -19.34 9.49 -10.72
C ILE A 202 -19.47 8.78 -12.07
N ILE A 203 -19.03 7.52 -12.19
CA ILE A 203 -19.15 6.73 -13.42
C ILE A 203 -20.54 6.09 -13.56
N GLY A 204 -21.31 6.02 -12.47
CA GLY A 204 -22.64 5.42 -12.44
C GLY A 204 -22.61 3.91 -12.67
N ASP A 205 -23.71 3.36 -13.19
CA ASP A 205 -23.89 1.92 -13.42
C ASP A 205 -23.18 1.38 -14.69
N LEU A 206 -22.19 2.11 -15.22
CA LEU A 206 -21.41 1.65 -16.37
C LEU A 206 -20.63 0.38 -16.01
N ASP A 207 -20.54 -0.57 -16.94
CA ASP A 207 -19.73 -1.76 -16.72
C ASP A 207 -18.25 -1.36 -16.65
N CYS A 208 -17.63 -1.58 -15.50
CA CYS A 208 -16.21 -1.30 -15.28
C CYS A 208 -15.32 -2.04 -16.29
N CYS A 209 -15.75 -3.19 -16.83
CA CYS A 209 -15.01 -3.91 -17.85
C CYS A 209 -14.97 -3.17 -19.21
N GLU A 210 -15.94 -2.29 -19.47
CA GLU A 210 -16.03 -1.52 -20.71
C GLU A 210 -15.25 -0.20 -20.62
N ILE A 211 -15.33 0.48 -19.47
CA ILE A 211 -14.74 1.81 -19.29
C ILE A 211 -13.30 1.79 -18.78
N VAL A 212 -12.85 0.68 -18.18
CA VAL A 212 -11.47 0.54 -17.66
C VAL A 212 -10.61 -0.21 -18.66
N ARG A 213 -9.56 0.46 -19.14
CA ARG A 213 -8.53 -0.15 -20.00
C ARG A 213 -7.19 -0.11 -19.30
N ILE A 214 -6.72 -1.27 -18.83
CA ILE A 214 -5.37 -1.45 -18.31
C ILE A 214 -4.37 -1.32 -19.47
N VAL A 215 -3.34 -0.48 -19.30
CA VAL A 215 -2.28 -0.31 -20.29
C VAL A 215 -1.42 -1.59 -20.32
N PRO A 216 -1.30 -2.26 -21.47
CA PRO A 216 -0.50 -3.48 -21.58
C PRO A 216 0.96 -3.24 -21.17
N ASN A 217 1.55 -4.19 -20.44
CA ASN A 217 2.94 -4.15 -19.95
C ASN A 217 3.27 -2.97 -19.00
N SER A 218 2.27 -2.29 -18.43
CA SER A 218 2.49 -1.23 -17.43
C SER A 218 2.70 -1.74 -16.01
N TYR A 219 2.37 -3.00 -15.74
CA TYR A 219 2.45 -3.59 -14.41
C TYR A 219 3.86 -3.54 -13.81
N LYS A 220 3.94 -3.04 -12.58
CA LYS A 220 5.17 -3.00 -11.77
C LYS A 220 4.85 -3.49 -10.36
N MET A 221 5.78 -4.25 -9.78
CA MET A 221 5.70 -4.65 -8.38
C MET A 221 6.88 -4.05 -7.60
N LYS A 222 6.59 -3.45 -6.45
CA LYS A 222 7.58 -2.86 -5.55
C LYS A 222 7.25 -3.23 -4.11
N ILE A 223 8.27 -3.49 -3.30
CA ILE A 223 8.12 -3.68 -1.87
C ILE A 223 8.65 -2.43 -1.16
N GLU A 224 7.86 -1.90 -0.23
CA GLU A 224 8.22 -0.72 0.58
C GLU A 224 8.03 -0.99 2.08
N GLU A 225 9.09 -0.84 2.86
CA GLU A 225 9.03 -0.91 4.31
C GLU A 225 8.99 0.48 4.92
N ARG A 226 8.03 0.73 5.82
CA ARG A 226 7.88 2.00 6.54
C ARG A 226 6.94 1.88 7.73
N ASN A 227 6.97 2.87 8.61
CA ASN A 227 6.05 2.93 9.74
C ASN A 227 4.61 3.18 9.28
N SER A 228 3.66 2.43 9.85
CA SER A 228 2.24 2.65 9.58
C SER A 228 1.76 3.94 10.25
N VAL A 229 1.25 4.87 9.46
CA VAL A 229 0.61 6.09 9.98
C VAL A 229 -0.68 5.75 10.75
N SER A 230 -1.42 4.75 10.27
CA SER A 230 -2.67 4.32 10.91
C SER A 230 -2.42 3.54 12.20
N TYR A 231 -1.26 2.90 12.33
CA TYR A 231 -0.86 2.09 13.48
C TYR A 231 0.54 2.52 13.95
N PRO A 232 0.69 3.70 14.57
CA PRO A 232 2.00 4.19 15.01
C PRO A 232 2.74 3.15 15.87
N GLY A 233 4.04 2.98 15.62
CA GLY A 233 4.87 1.98 16.29
C GLY A 233 4.83 0.57 15.68
N LEU A 234 3.89 0.29 14.77
CA LEU A 234 3.84 -0.96 14.01
C LEU A 234 4.49 -0.76 12.62
N PRO A 235 5.69 -1.32 12.37
CA PRO A 235 6.29 -1.27 11.04
C PRO A 235 5.44 -2.06 10.05
N ALA A 236 5.44 -1.61 8.80
CA ALA A 236 4.65 -2.21 7.74
C ALA A 236 5.48 -2.44 6.47
N CYS A 237 5.23 -3.57 5.83
CA CYS A 237 5.72 -3.95 4.52
C CYS A 237 4.57 -3.85 3.52
N TYR A 238 4.66 -2.92 2.57
CA TYR A 238 3.68 -2.72 1.52
C TYR A 238 4.19 -3.36 0.25
N VAL A 239 3.43 -4.33 -0.26
CA VAL A 239 3.67 -4.90 -1.58
C VAL A 239 2.75 -4.18 -2.55
N LEU A 240 3.34 -3.28 -3.32
CA LEU A 240 2.68 -2.37 -4.26
C LEU A 240 2.63 -3.00 -5.65
N HIS A 241 1.42 -3.19 -6.15
CA HIS A 241 1.08 -3.61 -7.51
C HIS A 241 0.61 -2.39 -8.30
N SER A 242 1.52 -1.77 -9.06
CA SER A 242 1.24 -0.55 -9.81
C SER A 242 0.88 -0.85 -11.26
N MET A 243 -0.15 -0.17 -11.79
CA MET A 243 -0.54 -0.28 -13.20
C MET A 243 -0.98 1.09 -13.74
N ASP A 244 -0.75 1.30 -15.03
CA ASP A 244 -1.33 2.44 -15.74
C ASP A 244 -2.69 2.04 -16.31
N VAL A 245 -3.68 2.92 -16.18
CA VAL A 245 -5.06 2.66 -16.56
C VAL A 245 -5.68 3.87 -17.22
N TRP A 246 -6.58 3.59 -18.17
CA TRP A 246 -7.51 4.58 -18.71
C TRP A 246 -8.89 4.29 -18.15
N VAL A 247 -9.60 5.32 -17.71
CA VAL A 247 -10.98 5.22 -17.23
C VAL A 247 -11.81 6.24 -17.97
N GLU A 248 -12.81 5.78 -18.71
CA GLU A 248 -13.74 6.64 -19.44
C GLU A 248 -14.79 7.25 -18.50
N GLY A 249 -15.32 8.42 -18.88
CA GLY A 249 -16.39 9.09 -18.12
C GLY A 249 -15.94 9.94 -16.93
N LEU A 250 -14.64 10.06 -16.66
CA LEU A 250 -14.13 10.92 -15.58
C LEU A 250 -14.19 12.42 -15.96
N PRO A 251 -14.51 13.32 -15.00
CA PRO A 251 -14.43 14.76 -15.21
C PRO A 251 -13.01 15.25 -15.54
N ASP A 252 -12.89 16.26 -16.42
CA ASP A 252 -11.61 16.89 -16.76
C ASP A 252 -11.06 17.80 -15.63
N GLU A 253 -11.94 18.21 -14.69
CA GLU A 253 -11.68 19.10 -13.53
C GLU A 253 -11.56 18.32 -12.21
N GLU A 254 -11.27 18.99 -11.10
CA GLU A 254 -11.30 18.40 -9.75
C GLU A 254 -12.72 17.95 -9.38
N PHE A 255 -12.83 16.81 -8.69
CA PHE A 255 -14.11 16.25 -8.27
C PHE A 255 -13.98 15.51 -6.93
N CYS A 256 -15.10 15.13 -6.33
CA CYS A 256 -15.12 14.26 -5.17
C CYS A 256 -16.08 13.09 -5.36
N THR A 257 -15.75 11.96 -4.74
CA THR A 257 -16.59 10.77 -4.69
C THR A 257 -16.96 10.48 -3.24
N VAL A 258 -18.08 9.80 -3.05
CA VAL A 258 -18.60 9.42 -1.72
C VAL A 258 -18.58 7.90 -1.63
N GLU A 259 -18.07 7.35 -0.53
CA GLU A 259 -18.25 5.92 -0.21
C GLU A 259 -19.67 5.72 0.30
N GLU A 260 -20.44 4.83 -0.35
CA GLU A 260 -21.77 4.46 0.13
C GLU A 260 -21.62 3.58 1.39
N GLU A 261 -22.21 4.02 2.51
CA GLU A 261 -22.35 3.19 3.72
C GLU A 261 -23.37 2.08 3.43
N GLU A 262 -22.95 0.98 2.79
CA GLU A 262 -23.80 -0.15 2.43
C GLU A 262 -24.15 -0.97 3.70
N TYR A 263 -25.01 -0.43 4.56
CA TYR A 263 -25.58 -1.15 5.70
C TYR A 263 -26.92 -1.80 5.32
N GLU A 264 -26.87 -3.09 5.00
CA GLU A 264 -27.87 -4.03 5.51
C GLU A 264 -27.19 -5.20 6.22
N LYS A 265 -27.44 -5.27 7.55
CA LYS A 265 -27.67 -6.50 8.36
C LYS A 265 -26.55 -7.06 9.26
N SER A 266 -26.48 -6.59 10.52
CA SER A 266 -26.85 -7.32 11.76
C SER A 266 -26.35 -6.55 13.00
N GLU A 267 -27.14 -6.50 14.09
CA GLU A 267 -26.95 -5.59 15.24
C GLU A 267 -25.61 -5.76 15.98
N GLU A 268 -25.00 -6.95 15.95
CA GLU A 268 -23.77 -7.26 16.70
C GLU A 268 -22.50 -6.84 15.94
N THR A 269 -22.48 -7.00 14.62
CA THR A 269 -21.43 -6.42 13.75
C THR A 269 -21.57 -4.91 13.66
N GLU A 270 -22.78 -4.38 13.80
CA GLU A 270 -23.06 -2.94 13.72
C GLU A 270 -22.32 -2.11 14.79
N ILE A 271 -22.20 -2.62 16.03
CA ILE A 271 -21.49 -1.91 17.11
C ILE A 271 -19.98 -1.89 16.84
N ALA A 272 -19.44 -3.01 16.37
CA ALA A 272 -18.05 -3.17 15.97
C ALA A 272 -17.68 -2.24 14.80
N HIS A 273 -18.52 -2.18 13.77
CA HIS A 273 -18.31 -1.32 12.61
C HIS A 273 -18.53 0.18 12.93
N LYS A 274 -19.46 0.54 13.82
CA LYS A 274 -19.64 1.93 14.29
C LYS A 274 -18.44 2.46 15.07
N ALA A 275 -17.63 1.59 15.67
CA ALA A 275 -16.43 1.98 16.41
C ALA A 275 -15.20 2.19 15.51
N ALA A 276 -15.27 1.83 14.22
CA ALA A 276 -14.17 1.98 13.28
C ALA A 276 -14.26 3.31 12.52
N VAL A 277 -13.11 3.94 12.29
CA VAL A 277 -13.02 5.19 11.51
C VAL A 277 -12.95 4.83 10.03
N SER A 278 -13.95 5.26 9.26
CA SER A 278 -14.10 5.01 7.82
C SER A 278 -13.78 6.24 6.99
N VAL A 279 -13.56 6.04 5.69
CA VAL A 279 -13.57 7.15 4.74
C VAL A 279 -15.02 7.46 4.37
N LYS A 280 -15.32 8.73 4.11
CA LYS A 280 -16.63 9.19 3.65
C LYS A 280 -16.55 9.80 2.26
N LYS A 281 -15.50 10.58 2.02
CA LYS A 281 -15.29 11.25 0.74
C LYS A 281 -13.83 11.22 0.33
N HIS A 282 -13.63 11.08 -0.97
CA HIS A 282 -12.33 11.20 -1.61
C HIS A 282 -12.34 12.43 -2.52
N PHE A 283 -11.27 13.21 -2.48
CA PHE A 283 -11.13 14.43 -3.28
C PHE A 283 -10.03 14.24 -4.32
N TRP A 284 -10.41 14.29 -5.58
CA TRP A 284 -9.58 13.93 -6.72
C TRP A 284 -9.18 15.17 -7.52
N LYS A 285 -7.92 15.18 -7.98
CA LYS A 285 -7.42 16.20 -8.89
C LYS A 285 -6.49 15.60 -9.93
N TRP A 286 -6.39 16.27 -11.07
CA TRP A 286 -5.43 15.93 -12.11
C TRP A 286 -4.11 16.66 -11.89
N VAL A 287 -3.00 15.94 -11.96
CA VAL A 287 -1.64 16.51 -11.91
C VAL A 287 -0.82 16.06 -13.10
N SER A 288 0.21 16.82 -13.49
CA SER A 288 1.10 16.37 -14.57
C SER A 288 1.74 15.02 -14.21
N ALA A 289 1.80 14.08 -15.15
CA ALA A 289 2.40 12.76 -14.92
C ALA A 289 3.84 12.85 -14.39
N ASP A 290 4.60 13.84 -14.85
CA ASP A 290 6.00 14.06 -14.43
C ASP A 290 6.14 14.41 -12.94
N SER A 291 5.07 14.93 -12.32
CA SER A 291 5.06 15.32 -10.91
C SER A 291 4.85 14.16 -9.94
N VAL A 292 4.43 12.98 -10.44
CA VAL A 292 4.11 11.81 -9.61
C VAL A 292 5.26 10.81 -9.58
N ASP A 293 6.07 10.74 -10.62
CA ASP A 293 7.21 9.80 -10.73
C ASP A 293 8.53 10.33 -10.10
N SER A 294 8.48 11.45 -9.37
CA SER A 294 9.63 12.11 -8.71
C SER A 294 9.83 11.70 -7.25
#